data_AF-A0A5E4LTC8-F1
#
_entry.id   AF-A0A5E4LTC8-F1
#
_cell.length_a   1.000
_cell.length_b   1.000
_cell.length_c   1.000
_cell.angle_alpha   90.00
_cell.angle_beta   90.00
_cell.angle_gamma   90.00
#
_symmetry.space_group_name_H-M   'P 1'
#
loop_
_entity.id
_entity.type
_entity.pdbx_description
1 polymer ?
#
loop_
_entity_poly.entity_id
_entity_poly.type
_entity_poly.pdbx_seq_one_letter_code
_entity_poly.pdbx_strand_id
1 'polypeptide(L)' 'MVQREEEFVRLVDSFVVETRDPKILDEISLLDRESRLLGISFYDLYCLVLQDKTKHQNLIAEFKTYTTLKKYQTSLI' A
#
# COMPACT_ATOMS: atom_id res chain seq x y z
N MET A 1 -14.44 -8.53 11.48
CA MET A 1 -13.82 -8.49 10.14
C MET A 1 -12.56 -9.34 10.18
N VAL A 2 -12.10 -9.84 9.03
CA VAL A 2 -11.15 -10.97 8.97
C VAL A 2 -9.76 -10.47 9.37
N GLN A 3 -9.05 -11.16 10.27
CA GLN A 3 -7.70 -10.76 10.76
C GLN A 3 -6.74 -10.28 9.66
N ARG A 4 -6.79 -10.91 8.46
CA ARG A 4 -5.97 -10.51 7.31
C ARG A 4 -6.26 -9.10 6.79
N GLU A 5 -7.51 -8.64 6.85
CA GLU A 5 -7.88 -7.30 6.41
C GLU A 5 -7.30 -6.26 7.37
N GLU A 6 -7.36 -6.51 8.68
CA GLU A 6 -6.77 -5.62 9.69
C GLU A 6 -5.23 -5.57 9.60
N GLU A 7 -4.59 -6.71 9.36
CA GLU A 7 -3.14 -6.77 9.12
C GLU A 7 -2.73 -5.99 7.86
N PHE A 8 -3.51 -6.11 6.80
CA PHE A 8 -3.28 -5.37 5.56
C PHE A 8 -3.41 -3.87 5.77
N VAL A 9 -4.48 -3.41 6.43
CA VAL A 9 -4.68 -2.00 6.76
C VAL A 9 -3.50 -1.46 7.56
N ARG A 10 -3.06 -2.17 8.62
CA ARG A 10 -1.90 -1.77 9.43
C ARG A 10 -0.60 -1.72 8.63
N LEU A 11 -0.39 -2.66 7.71
CA LEU A 11 0.80 -2.69 6.86
C LEU A 11 0.83 -1.50 5.90
N VAL A 12 -0.32 -1.18 5.29
CA VAL A 12 -0.47 -0.03 4.40
C VAL A 12 -0.29 1.26 5.18
N ASP A 13 -0.92 1.41 6.35
CA ASP A 13 -0.76 2.59 7.20
C ASP A 13 0.70 2.80 7.62
N SER A 14 1.37 1.73 8.05
CA SER A 14 2.78 1.79 8.41
C SER A 14 3.64 2.19 7.21
N PHE A 15 3.35 1.66 6.03
CA PHE A 15 4.06 2.02 4.81
C PHE A 15 3.86 3.49 4.42
N VAL A 16 2.63 4.00 4.48
CA VAL A 16 2.31 5.40 4.15
C VAL A 16 3.00 6.37 5.13
N VAL A 17 3.14 5.98 6.40
CA VAL A 17 3.83 6.80 7.42
C VAL A 17 5.35 6.71 7.29
N GLU A 18 5.89 5.52 7.00
CA GLU A 18 7.34 5.29 6.91
C GLU A 18 7.94 5.76 5.57
N THR A 19 7.14 5.81 4.50
CA THR A 19 7.61 6.25 3.19
C THR A 19 7.95 7.74 3.19
N ARG A 20 9.12 8.07 2.66
CA ARG A 20 9.62 9.45 2.52
C ARG A 20 9.92 9.81 1.08
N ASP A 21 9.65 8.91 0.14
CA ASP A 21 9.86 9.18 -1.28
C ASP A 21 8.70 10.05 -1.80
N PRO A 22 8.97 11.29 -2.25
CA PRO A 22 7.92 12.19 -2.74
C PRO A 22 7.15 11.59 -3.93
N LYS A 23 7.78 10.77 -4.77
CA LYS A 23 7.09 10.13 -5.92
C LYS A 23 6.04 9.13 -5.46
N ILE A 24 6.35 8.40 -4.38
CA ILE A 24 5.44 7.40 -3.80
C ILE A 24 4.30 8.10 -3.07
N LEU A 25 4.59 9.19 -2.35
CA LEU A 25 3.58 10.03 -1.70
C LEU A 25 2.62 10.66 -2.73
N ASP A 26 3.12 11.07 -3.89
CA ASP A 26 2.29 11.55 -5.00
C ASP A 26 1.38 10.44 -5.53
N GLU A 27 1.90 9.22 -5.74
CA GLU A 27 1.08 8.07 -6.17
C GLU A 27 0.03 7.68 -5.13
N ILE A 28 0.36 7.71 -3.83
CA ILE A 28 -0.61 7.50 -2.73
C ILE A 28 -1.71 8.56 -2.78
N SER A 29 -1.34 9.82 -2.98
CA SER A 29 -2.28 10.94 -3.06
C SER A 29 -3.20 10.83 -4.27
N LEU A 30 -2.66 10.39 -5.41
CA LEU A 30 -3.46 10.10 -6.61
C LEU A 30 -4.43 8.94 -6.35
N LEU A 31 -3.96 7.87 -5.71
CA LEU A 31 -4.78 6.71 -5.37
C LEU A 31 -5.93 7.08 -4.39
N ASP A 32 -5.67 7.91 -3.38
CA ASP A 32 -6.71 8.42 -2.47
C ASP A 32 -7.74 9.28 -3.22
N ARG A 33 -7.29 10.08 -4.18
CA ARG A 33 -8.22 10.85 -5.01
C ARG A 33 -9.07 9.94 -5.90
N GLU A 34 -8.46 8.92 -6.52
CA GLU A 34 -9.16 7.93 -7.34
C GLU A 34 -10.18 7.13 -6.53
N SER A 35 -9.85 6.71 -5.30
CA SER A 35 -10.76 5.95 -4.44
C SER A 35 -12.03 6.75 -4.11
N ARG A 36 -11.86 8.04 -3.79
CA ARG A 36 -12.98 8.98 -3.55
C ARG A 36 -13.85 9.19 -4.78
N LEU A 37 -13.24 9.29 -5.96
CA LEU A 37 -13.98 9.45 -7.23
C LEU A 37 -14.80 8.20 -7.57
N LEU A 38 -14.27 7.02 -7.24
CA LEU A 38 -14.94 5.74 -7.46
C LEU A 38 -15.94 5.38 -6.34
N GLY A 39 -15.91 6.10 -5.21
CA GLY A 39 -16.78 5.85 -4.06
C GLY A 39 -16.43 4.57 -3.31
N ILE A 40 -15.18 4.12 -3.37
CA ILE A 40 -14.68 2.93 -2.67
C ILE A 40 -13.63 3.32 -1.64
N SER A 41 -13.34 2.42 -0.69
CA SER A 41 -12.31 2.71 0.30
C SER A 41 -10.92 2.76 -0.35
N PHE A 42 -10.03 3.56 0.24
CA PHE A 42 -8.63 3.62 -0.17
C PHE A 42 -8.00 2.22 -0.16
N TYR A 43 -8.24 1.44 0.88
CA TYR A 43 -7.67 0.08 1.03
C TYR A 43 -8.22 -0.89 -0.02
N ASP A 44 -9.50 -0.79 -0.38
CA ASP A 44 -10.08 -1.62 -1.45
C ASP A 44 -9.44 -1.31 -2.79
N LEU A 45 -9.28 -0.01 -3.11
CA LEU A 45 -8.60 0.40 -4.35
C LEU A 45 -7.12 -0.02 -4.32
N TYR A 46 -6.45 0.10 -3.18
CA TYR A 46 -5.07 -0.34 -2.99
C TYR A 46 -4.93 -1.84 -3.26
N CYS A 47 -5.86 -2.66 -2.74
CA CYS A 47 -5.94 -4.09 -3.04
C CYS A 47 -6.10 -4.36 -4.54
N LEU A 48 -6.98 -3.62 -5.22
CA LEU A 48 -7.19 -3.76 -6.66
C LEU A 48 -5.93 -3.40 -7.45
N VAL A 49 -5.24 -2.32 -7.09
CA VAL A 49 -3.99 -1.89 -7.73
C VAL A 49 -2.85 -2.89 -7.49
N LEU A 50 -2.78 -3.53 -6.32
CA LEU A 50 -1.82 -4.60 -6.09
C LEU A 50 -2.05 -5.84 -6.98
N GLN A 51 -3.31 -6.09 -7.36
CA GLN A 51 -3.69 -7.17 -8.29
C GLN A 51 -3.49 -6.74 -9.75
N ASP A 52 -3.86 -5.51 -10.09
CA ASP A 52 -3.77 -4.90 -11.41
C ASP A 52 -2.50 -4.03 -11.54
N LYS A 53 -1.39 -4.68 -11.91
CA LYS A 53 -0.04 -4.10 -12.00
C LYS A 53 0.15 -3.10 -13.16
N THR A 54 -0.94 -2.60 -13.75
CA THR A 54 -0.89 -1.69 -14.89
C THR A 54 -0.71 -0.23 -14.48
N LYS A 55 -1.16 0.15 -13.28
CA LYS A 55 -1.05 1.51 -12.72
C LYS A 55 -0.27 1.53 -11.41
N HIS A 56 0.22 2.70 -11.01
CA HIS A 56 0.93 2.93 -9.75
C HIS A 56 2.11 1.95 -9.54
N GLN A 57 2.90 1.73 -10.59
CA GLN A 57 3.95 0.71 -10.59
C GLN A 57 5.06 1.00 -9.55
N ASN A 58 5.37 2.28 -9.31
CA ASN A 58 6.38 2.65 -8.33
C ASN A 58 5.86 2.39 -6.91
N LEU A 59 4.61 2.76 -6.64
CA LEU A 59 3.92 2.44 -5.38
C LEU A 59 3.93 0.93 -5.10
N ILE A 60 3.55 0.12 -6.09
CA ILE A 60 3.53 -1.34 -5.95
C ILE A 60 4.93 -1.89 -5.71
N ALA A 61 5.93 -1.42 -6.44
CA ALA A 61 7.31 -1.87 -6.30
C ALA A 61 7.85 -1.53 -4.91
N GLU A 62 7.66 -0.30 -4.45
CA GLU A 62 8.13 0.15 -3.15
C GLU A 62 7.41 -0.57 -2.00
N PHE A 63 6.08 -0.75 -2.11
CA PHE A 63 5.32 -1.51 -1.13
C PHE A 63 5.75 -2.97 -1.03
N LYS A 64 6.11 -3.61 -2.15
CA LYS A 64 6.67 -4.97 -2.16
C LYS A 64 8.05 -5.03 -1.51
N THR A 65 8.92 -4.06 -1.79
CA THR A 65 10.23 -3.94 -1.15
C THR A 65 10.05 -3.78 0.36
N TYR A 66 9.19 -2.86 0.79
CA TYR A 66 8.86 -2.62 2.18
C TYR A 66 8.33 -3.87 2.91
N THR A 67 7.34 -4.55 2.33
CA THR A 67 6.79 -5.78 2.92
C THR A 67 7.82 -6.91 2.98
N THR A 68 8.71 -7.01 1.99
CA THR A 68 9.81 -7.97 2.01
C THR A 68 10.77 -7.64 3.14
N LEU A 69 11.19 -6.38 3.29
CA LEU A 69 12.09 -5.94 4.36
C LEU A 69 11.48 -6.19 5.75
N LYS A 70 10.21 -5.85 5.97
CA LYS A 70 9.52 -6.12 7.24
C LYS A 70 9.44 -7.63 7.53
N LYS A 71 9.13 -8.47 6.54
CA LYS A 71 9.13 -9.94 6.71
C LYS A 71 10.51 -10.48 7.09
N TYR A 72 11.58 -9.96 6.47
CA TYR A 72 12.95 -10.35 6.83
C TYR A 72 13.32 -9.90 8.25
N GLN A 73 12.84 -8.73 8.68
CA GLN A 73 13.06 -8.23 10.04
C GLN A 73 12.41 -9.12 11.11
N THR A 74 11.22 -9.68 10.84
CA THR A 74 10.56 -10.62 11.76
C THR A 74 11.17 -12.02 11.77
N SER A 75 11.95 -12.37 10.74
CA SER A 75 12.58 -13.70 10.61
C SER A 75 13.96 -13.79 11.25
N LEU A 76 14.50 -12.66 11.73
CA LEU A 76 15.83 -12.54 12.34
C LEU A 76 15.81 -12.48 13.88
N ILE A 77 14.66 -12.81 14.50
CA ILE A 77 14.45 -12.82 15.95
C ILE A 77 14.13 -14.24 16.41
#